data_AF-A0A3M8VJV9-F1
#
_entry.id   AF-A0A3M8VJV9-F1
#
_cell.length_a   1.000
_cell.length_b   1.000
_cell.length_c   1.000
_cell.angle_alpha   90.00
_cell.angle_beta   90.00
_cell.angle_gamma   90.00
#
_symmetry.space_group_name_H-M   'P 1'
#
loop_
_entity.id
_entity.type
_entity.pdbx_description
1 polymer ?
#
loop_
_entity_poly.entity_id
_entity_poly.type
_entity_poly.pdbx_seq_one_letter_code
_entity_poly.pdbx_strand_id
1 'polypeptide(L)'
;MPTTRSTDDALAQTAVRALISQAELTPKPGLADTRDLQARATGTDLLALRWSAKSLAPGFAAMAAAARRPGEPTRALREELGAIGRCAEWTMARAGGGPVTGRLHHGALWVLGLLVAAAALEP
;
A
#
# COMPACT_ATOMS: atom_id res chain seq x y z
N MET A 1 -13.22 21.01 -11.34
CA MET A 1 -13.50 19.61 -10.92
C MET A 1 -12.23 18.81 -11.17
N PRO A 2 -11.59 18.19 -10.16
CA PRO A 2 -10.46 17.29 -10.41
C PRO A 2 -10.91 16.15 -11.34
N THR A 3 -10.03 15.70 -12.23
CA THR A 3 -10.31 14.57 -13.12
C THR A 3 -10.34 13.27 -12.32
N THR A 4 -11.14 12.28 -12.73
CA THR A 4 -11.26 10.98 -12.01
C THR A 4 -9.92 10.31 -11.76
N ARG A 5 -9.03 10.34 -12.77
CA ARG A 5 -7.64 9.87 -12.65
C ARG A 5 -6.87 10.60 -11.54
N SER A 6 -7.06 11.91 -11.42
CA SER A 6 -6.43 12.70 -10.36
C SER A 6 -6.93 12.31 -8.96
N THR A 7 -8.19 11.87 -8.83
CA THR A 7 -8.75 11.42 -7.56
C THR A 7 -8.25 10.02 -7.19
N ASP A 8 -8.13 9.12 -8.16
CA ASP A 8 -7.58 7.76 -7.94
C ASP A 8 -6.13 7.82 -7.48
N ASP A 9 -5.32 8.67 -8.13
CA ASP A 9 -3.94 8.94 -7.71
C ASP A 9 -3.87 9.52 -6.30
N ALA A 10 -4.82 10.38 -5.91
CA ALA A 10 -4.89 10.95 -4.57
C ALA A 10 -5.21 9.90 -3.49
N LEU A 11 -6.16 8.99 -3.76
CA LEU A 11 -6.47 7.87 -2.89
C LEU A 11 -5.27 6.93 -2.73
N ALA A 12 -4.62 6.60 -3.85
CA ALA A 12 -3.42 5.77 -3.87
C ALA A 12 -2.27 6.38 -3.05
N GLN A 13 -1.99 7.68 -3.24
CA GLN A 13 -0.97 8.37 -2.46
C GLN A 13 -1.32 8.43 -0.97
N THR A 14 -2.60 8.56 -0.63
CA THR A 14 -3.05 8.55 0.78
C THR A 14 -2.78 7.19 1.43
N ALA A 15 -3.08 6.08 0.75
CA ALA A 15 -2.75 4.74 1.23
C ALA A 15 -1.23 4.53 1.41
N VAL A 16 -0.42 4.99 0.44
CA VAL A 16 1.06 4.92 0.54
C VAL A 16 1.58 5.74 1.72
N ARG A 17 1.07 6.97 1.92
CA ARG A 17 1.44 7.78 3.09
C ARG A 17 1.08 7.09 4.39
N ALA A 18 -0.09 6.46 4.48
CA ALA A 18 -0.50 5.71 5.66
C ALA A 18 0.48 4.56 5.97
N LEU A 19 0.92 3.79 4.97
CA LEU A 19 1.93 2.73 5.14
C LEU A 19 3.27 3.29 5.66
N ILE A 20 3.74 4.38 5.07
CA ILE A 20 4.99 5.01 5.47
C ILE A 20 4.89 5.55 6.91
N SER A 21 3.82 6.26 7.24
CA SER A 21 3.60 6.78 8.60
C SER A 21 3.50 5.66 9.63
N GLN A 22 2.87 4.53 9.30
CA GLN A 22 2.82 3.35 10.16
C GLN A 22 4.20 2.72 10.40
N ALA A 23 5.06 2.70 9.38
CA ALA A 23 6.43 2.20 9.47
C ALA A 23 7.36 3.13 10.27
N GLU A 24 7.12 4.44 10.21
CA GLU A 24 7.90 5.47 10.89
C GLU A 24 7.48 5.71 12.35
N LEU A 25 6.33 5.16 12.76
CA LEU A 25 5.79 5.34 14.10
C LEU A 25 6.70 4.63 15.13
N THR A 26 7.47 5.43 15.86
CA THR A 26 8.44 5.00 16.87
C THR A 26 8.23 5.75 18.18
N PRO A 27 8.52 5.12 19.34
CA PRO A 27 8.84 3.70 19.52
C PRO A 27 7.59 2.82 19.37
N LYS A 28 7.73 1.66 18.74
CA LYS A 28 6.65 0.66 18.67
C LYS A 28 6.62 -0.08 20.02
N PRO A 29 5.45 -0.37 20.62
CA PRO A 29 5.39 -1.10 21.89
C PRO A 29 6.15 -2.43 21.78
N GLY A 30 7.16 -2.65 22.65
CA GLY A 30 7.96 -3.88 22.67
C GLY A 30 9.15 -3.93 21.68
N LEU A 31 9.47 -2.85 20.96
CA LEU A 31 10.66 -2.76 20.11
C LEU A 31 11.59 -1.64 20.59
N ALA A 32 12.90 -1.86 20.45
CA ALA A 32 13.93 -0.89 20.86
C ALA A 32 13.80 0.45 20.13
N ASP A 33 14.13 1.53 20.83
CA ASP A 33 14.04 2.91 20.37
C ASP A 33 15.11 3.20 19.31
N THR A 34 14.84 4.11 18.38
CA THR A 34 15.75 4.54 17.31
C THR A 34 16.99 5.29 17.81
N ARG A 35 17.06 5.57 19.12
CA ARG A 35 18.24 6.11 19.82
C ARG A 35 19.34 5.09 20.11
N ASP A 36 19.09 3.79 19.93
CA ASP A 36 20.11 2.73 20.11
C ASP A 36 20.94 2.50 18.84
N LEU A 37 22.23 2.15 18.99
CA LEU A 37 23.18 1.89 17.88
C LEU A 37 22.73 0.81 16.88
N GLN A 38 21.78 -0.05 17.27
CA GLN A 38 21.08 -1.00 16.38
C GLN A 38 20.20 -0.30 15.31
N ALA A 39 19.86 0.98 15.51
CA ALA A 39 19.06 1.79 14.59
C ALA A 39 19.71 1.99 13.21
N ARG A 40 21.03 1.83 13.08
CA ARG A 40 21.71 1.88 11.77
C ARG A 40 21.35 0.69 10.87
N ALA A 41 21.06 -0.48 11.45
CA ALA A 41 20.49 -1.62 10.72
C ALA A 41 19.01 -1.37 10.39
N THR A 42 18.27 -0.77 11.31
CA THR A 42 16.87 -0.34 11.12
C THR A 42 16.70 0.74 10.06
N GLY A 43 17.69 1.60 9.83
CA GLY A 43 17.64 2.63 8.79
C GLY A 43 17.59 2.04 7.38
N THR A 44 18.35 0.97 7.12
CA THR A 44 18.29 0.23 5.84
C THR A 44 16.93 -0.48 5.68
N ASP A 45 16.39 -1.02 6.76
CA ASP A 45 15.05 -1.64 6.79
C ASP A 45 13.93 -0.61 6.56
N LEU A 46 14.04 0.58 7.16
CA LEU A 46 13.09 1.68 6.97
C LEU A 46 13.11 2.20 5.54
N LEU A 47 14.28 2.28 4.90
CA LEU A 47 14.37 2.59 3.49
C LEU A 47 13.67 1.52 2.65
N ALA A 48 13.93 0.23 2.88
CA ALA A 48 13.25 -0.86 2.19
C ALA A 48 11.72 -0.82 2.39
N LEU A 49 11.25 -0.50 3.60
CA LEU A 49 9.83 -0.30 3.93
C LEU A 49 9.22 0.87 3.15
N ARG A 50 9.92 2.01 3.07
CA ARG A 50 9.47 3.17 2.30
C ARG A 50 9.41 2.89 0.81
N TRP A 51 10.44 2.24 0.25
CA TRP A 51 10.51 1.90 -1.17
C TRP A 51 9.45 0.87 -1.56
N SER A 52 9.27 -0.17 -0.76
CA SER A 52 8.21 -1.17 -0.96
C SER A 52 6.82 -0.55 -0.85
N ALA A 53 6.56 0.34 0.12
CA ALA A 53 5.29 1.05 0.22
C ALA A 53 5.00 1.92 -1.02
N LYS A 54 5.99 2.70 -1.50
CA LYS A 54 5.84 3.52 -2.71
C LYS A 54 5.54 2.69 -3.96
N SER A 55 6.10 1.48 -4.05
CA SER A 55 5.85 0.58 -5.18
C SER A 55 4.40 0.11 -5.31
N LEU A 56 3.60 0.24 -4.24
CA LEU A 56 2.19 -0.12 -4.24
C LEU A 56 1.28 0.95 -4.83
N ALA A 57 1.76 2.18 -5.04
CA ALA A 57 0.94 3.29 -5.55
C ALA A 57 0.16 2.94 -6.83
N PRO A 58 0.79 2.33 -7.87
CA PRO A 58 0.06 1.96 -9.08
C PRO A 58 -1.03 0.91 -8.83
N GLY A 59 -0.79 -0.01 -7.89
CA GLY A 59 -1.77 -1.02 -7.49
C GLY A 59 -3.00 -0.40 -6.82
N PHE A 60 -2.79 0.53 -5.89
CA PHE A 60 -3.90 1.24 -5.26
C PHE A 60 -4.68 2.11 -6.25
N ALA A 61 -4.01 2.81 -7.16
CA ALA A 61 -4.68 3.61 -8.19
C ALA A 61 -5.52 2.71 -9.12
N ALA A 62 -5.01 1.54 -9.50
CA ALA A 62 -5.75 0.57 -10.29
C ALA A 62 -6.97 0.02 -9.54
N MET A 63 -6.89 -0.21 -8.22
CA MET A 63 -8.04 -0.64 -7.41
C MET A 63 -9.12 0.45 -7.33
N ALA A 64 -8.74 1.72 -7.17
CA ALA A 64 -9.67 2.84 -7.21
C ALA A 64 -10.38 2.94 -8.58
N ALA A 65 -9.62 2.88 -9.67
CA ALA A 65 -10.16 2.92 -11.02
C ALA A 65 -11.09 1.73 -11.31
N ALA A 66 -10.71 0.52 -10.86
CA ALA A 66 -11.53 -0.68 -10.99
C ALA A 66 -12.87 -0.54 -10.25
N ALA A 67 -12.88 0.06 -9.06
CA ALA A 67 -14.08 0.29 -8.27
C ALA A 67 -15.01 1.34 -8.90
N ARG A 68 -14.48 2.40 -9.51
CA ARG A 68 -15.31 3.42 -10.18
C ARG A 68 -16.08 2.92 -11.40
N ARG A 69 -15.57 1.90 -12.09
CA ARG A 69 -16.19 1.36 -13.31
C ARG A 69 -17.60 0.80 -13.10
N PRO A 70 -17.84 -0.11 -12.13
CA PRO A 70 -19.17 -0.59 -11.82
C PRO A 70 -19.96 0.38 -10.93
N GLY A 71 -19.28 1.17 -10.08
CA GLY A 71 -19.96 2.08 -9.14
C GLY A 71 -20.67 1.38 -7.98
N GLU A 72 -20.58 0.06 -7.87
CA GLU A 72 -21.15 -0.73 -6.78
C GLU A 72 -20.30 -1.96 -6.42
N PRO A 73 -20.40 -2.50 -5.18
CA PRO A 73 -19.69 -3.71 -4.78
C PRO A 73 -20.26 -4.98 -5.44
N THR A 74 -19.56 -5.53 -6.44
CA THR A 74 -19.95 -6.78 -7.12
C THR A 74 -18.96 -7.92 -6.88
N ARG A 75 -19.37 -9.16 -7.19
CA ARG A 75 -18.45 -10.31 -7.20
C ARG A 75 -17.32 -10.12 -8.21
N ALA A 76 -17.64 -9.61 -9.41
CA ALA A 76 -16.65 -9.33 -10.44
C ALA A 76 -15.61 -8.30 -9.97
N LEU A 77 -16.06 -7.24 -9.28
CA LEU A 77 -15.15 -6.26 -8.68
C LEU A 77 -14.23 -6.92 -7.64
N ARG A 78 -14.76 -7.79 -6.77
CA ARG A 78 -13.89 -8.53 -5.80
C ARG A 78 -12.83 -9.37 -6.50
N GLU A 79 -13.17 -10.04 -7.59
CA GLU A 79 -12.24 -10.85 -8.38
C GLU A 79 -11.16 -9.97 -9.05
N GLU A 80 -11.54 -8.82 -9.59
CA GLU A 80 -10.63 -7.84 -10.21
C GLU A 80 -9.68 -7.22 -9.17
N LEU A 81 -10.20 -6.77 -8.03
CA LEU A 81 -9.39 -6.28 -6.89
C LEU A 81 -8.41 -7.36 -6.42
N GLY A 82 -8.86 -8.63 -6.37
CA GLY A 82 -8.02 -9.77 -6.06
C GLY A 82 -6.86 -9.97 -7.04
N ALA A 83 -7.12 -9.81 -8.35
CA ALA A 83 -6.09 -9.89 -9.37
C ALA A 83 -5.08 -8.74 -9.26
N ILE A 84 -5.55 -7.51 -9.08
CA ILE A 84 -4.70 -6.33 -8.90
C ILE A 84 -3.84 -6.46 -7.64
N GLY A 85 -4.41 -6.95 -6.53
CA GLY A 85 -3.72 -7.15 -5.26
C GLY A 85 -2.53 -8.11 -5.38
N ARG A 86 -2.72 -9.27 -6.01
CA ARG A 86 -1.63 -10.24 -6.27
C ARG A 86 -0.53 -9.68 -7.15
N CYS A 87 -0.88 -8.89 -8.18
CA CYS A 87 0.11 -8.19 -9.00
C CYS A 87 0.90 -7.16 -8.18
N ALA A 88 0.22 -6.39 -7.32
CA ALA A 88 0.84 -5.41 -6.44
C ALA A 88 1.78 -6.07 -5.41
N GLU A 89 1.40 -7.23 -4.86
CA GLU A 89 2.28 -8.04 -4.00
C GLU A 89 3.57 -8.43 -4.70
N TRP A 90 3.47 -8.88 -5.95
CA TRP A 90 4.64 -9.27 -6.74
C TRP A 90 5.57 -8.08 -7.00
N THR A 91 5.01 -6.92 -7.37
CA THR A 91 5.77 -5.68 -7.54
C THR A 91 6.44 -5.25 -6.23
N MET A 92 5.72 -5.29 -5.12
CA MET A 92 6.24 -4.94 -3.79
C MET A 92 7.38 -5.87 -3.38
N ALA A 93 7.21 -7.18 -3.56
CA ALA A 93 8.24 -8.15 -3.22
C ALA A 93 9.54 -7.89 -3.99
N ARG A 94 9.45 -7.52 -5.27
CA ARG A 94 10.62 -7.14 -6.06
C ARG A 94 11.26 -5.84 -5.59
N ALA A 95 10.46 -4.85 -5.21
CA ALA A 95 10.96 -3.58 -4.67
C ALA A 95 11.61 -3.72 -3.28
N GLY A 96 11.15 -4.69 -2.47
CA GLY A 96 11.65 -4.97 -1.12
C GLY A 96 12.83 -5.95 -1.05
N GLY A 97 13.51 -6.23 -2.17
CA GLY A 97 14.70 -7.10 -2.17
C GLY A 97 14.43 -8.59 -2.46
N GLY A 98 13.24 -8.96 -2.92
CA GLY A 98 12.91 -10.29 -3.43
C GLY A 98 11.72 -10.99 -2.73
N PRO A 99 11.30 -12.19 -3.21
CA PRO A 99 10.09 -12.87 -2.73
C PRO A 99 10.11 -13.34 -1.26
N VAL A 100 11.31 -13.51 -0.70
CA VAL A 100 11.52 -14.02 0.67
C VAL A 100 11.64 -12.87 1.68
N THR A 101 12.29 -11.77 1.30
CA THR A 101 12.55 -10.58 2.12
C THR A 101 11.55 -9.45 1.91
N GLY A 102 10.81 -9.44 0.80
CA GLY A 102 10.02 -8.29 0.34
C GLY A 102 8.51 -8.30 0.67
N ARG A 103 8.01 -9.18 1.54
CA ARG A 103 6.58 -9.20 1.94
C ARG A 103 6.25 -8.25 3.09
N LEU A 104 6.81 -7.04 3.06
CA LEU A 104 6.79 -6.13 4.21
C LEU A 104 5.39 -5.56 4.53
N HIS A 105 4.53 -5.37 3.54
CA HIS A 105 3.20 -4.74 3.70
C HIS A 105 2.03 -5.63 3.29
N HIS A 106 2.22 -6.95 3.20
CA HIS A 106 1.22 -7.85 2.60
C HIS A 106 -0.17 -7.73 3.24
N GLY A 107 -0.28 -7.77 4.57
CA GLY A 107 -1.57 -7.62 5.24
C GLY A 107 -2.18 -6.22 5.04
N ALA A 108 -1.35 -5.18 5.11
CA ALA A 108 -1.79 -3.80 4.98
C ALA A 108 -2.23 -3.45 3.54
N LEU A 109 -1.60 -4.05 2.53
CA LEU A 109 -2.00 -3.92 1.12
C LEU A 109 -3.46 -4.32 0.90
N TRP A 110 -3.90 -5.46 1.43
CA TRP A 110 -5.28 -5.91 1.26
C TRP A 110 -6.29 -4.99 1.94
N VAL A 111 -6.02 -4.59 3.19
CA VAL A 111 -6.90 -3.70 3.95
C VAL A 111 -6.99 -2.33 3.28
N LEU A 112 -5.85 -1.70 2.98
CA LEU A 112 -5.83 -0.39 2.33
C LEU A 112 -6.37 -0.45 0.91
N GLY A 113 -6.17 -1.55 0.19
CA GLY A 113 -6.73 -1.75 -1.15
C GLY A 113 -8.26 -1.77 -1.14
N LEU A 114 -8.86 -2.46 -0.16
CA LEU A 114 -10.32 -2.46 0.03
C LEU A 114 -10.83 -1.07 0.46
N LEU A 115 -10.12 -0.37 1.35
CA LEU A 115 -10.48 0.99 1.76
C LEU A 115 -10.40 2.00 0.59
N VAL A 116 -9.37 1.89 -0.25
CA VAL A 116 -9.24 2.69 -1.47
C VAL A 116 -10.37 2.42 -2.45
N ALA A 117 -10.72 1.15 -2.67
CA ALA A 117 -11.85 0.77 -3.51
C ALA A 117 -13.18 1.32 -2.95
N ALA A 118 -13.41 1.20 -1.64
CA ALA A 118 -14.62 1.72 -0.99
C ALA A 118 -14.71 3.25 -1.10
N ALA A 119 -13.62 3.98 -0.85
CA ALA A 119 -13.57 5.43 -0.99
C ALA A 119 -13.71 5.90 -2.45
N ALA A 120 -13.40 5.06 -3.43
CA ALA A 120 -13.63 5.36 -4.83
C ALA A 120 -15.10 5.16 -5.26
N LEU A 121 -15.83 4.27 -4.58
CA LEU A 121 -17.28 4.05 -4.78
C LEU A 121 -18.12 5.19 -4.19
N GLU A 122 -17.70 5.73 -3.05
CA GLU A 122 -18.37 6.84 -2.34
C GLU A 122 -17.43 8.07 -2.29
N PRO A 123 -17.28 8.82 -3.40
CA PRO A 123 -16.29 9.90 -3.54
C PRO A 123 -16.62 11.21 -2.81
#